data_AF-A0A819KG64-F1
#
_entry.id   AF-A0A819KG64-F1
#
_cell.length_a   1.000
_cell.length_b   1.000
_cell.length_c   1.000
_cell.angle_alpha   90.00
_cell.angle_beta   90.00
_cell.angle_gamma   90.00
#
_symmetry.space_group_name_H-M   'P 1'
#
loop_
_entity.id
_entity.type
_entity.pdbx_description
1 polymer ?
#
loop_
_entity_poly.entity_id
_entity_poly.type
_entity_poly.pdbx_seq_one_letter_code
_entity_poly.pdbx_strand_id
1 'polypeptide(L)'
;MKSNLDTIQDITTIKGKIILDVRGVKYTTSVNTLTRKKDTFFTALFSGRWELERDSNDNSIFIGRDGDLFKYILSYLRTDKIQINVMTDETLRRRLIIEADYFCLHNLVFILTEPDRKRQEEERLAIEKSFPNGTLLRLEHKVKLNEFYGKINQKWELIYKATRDGFGASAFHSCCNYRGPTMTIIQSNNNYIFGGYTSISWTSSGWYREDQAAFLFTLTNPHNIPPRKYNIQPARAAYAVCHADTKGPTFGNGHDMFVCDDSKSKNSSYTIFPWSYNDTTYKGNNTFTGAEHFTTTDIEVFKLA
;
A
#
# COMPACT_ATOMS: atom_id res chain seq x y z
N MET A 1 -38.40 65.32 8.50
CA MET A 1 -37.94 64.28 7.56
C MET A 1 -37.85 62.97 8.31
N LYS A 2 -38.87 62.11 8.17
CA LYS A 2 -38.84 60.72 8.63
C LYS A 2 -38.06 59.93 7.57
N SER A 3 -36.84 59.51 7.85
CA SER A 3 -36.09 58.61 6.98
C SER A 3 -36.17 57.19 7.53
N ASN A 4 -36.91 56.38 6.77
CA ASN A 4 -37.09 54.93 6.84
C ASN A 4 -36.06 54.17 7.68
N LEU A 5 -36.54 53.66 8.83
CA LEU A 5 -35.91 52.60 9.61
C LEU A 5 -36.61 51.23 9.41
N ASP A 6 -37.44 51.10 8.38
CA ASP A 6 -38.23 49.88 8.12
C ASP A 6 -37.74 49.16 6.86
N THR A 7 -36.58 48.49 6.92
CA THR A 7 -36.34 47.27 6.11
C THR A 7 -35.16 46.45 6.68
N ILE A 8 -35.18 46.13 7.97
CA ILE A 8 -34.53 44.89 8.42
C ILE A 8 -35.58 43.81 8.15
N GLN A 9 -35.54 43.27 6.94
CA GLN A 9 -36.30 42.08 6.61
C GLN A 9 -35.79 40.98 7.53
N ASP A 10 -36.65 40.57 8.48
CA ASP A 10 -36.38 39.48 9.41
C ASP A 10 -35.71 38.32 8.67
N ILE A 11 -34.45 38.05 9.02
CA ILE A 11 -33.75 36.82 8.64
C ILE A 11 -34.45 35.71 9.42
N THR A 12 -35.66 35.36 8.98
CA THR A 12 -36.46 34.28 9.52
C THR A 12 -35.63 33.02 9.33
N THR A 13 -35.13 32.50 10.45
CA THR A 13 -34.64 31.12 10.51
C THR A 13 -35.75 30.26 9.92
N ILE A 14 -35.58 29.74 8.71
CA ILE A 14 -36.59 28.92 8.06
C ILE A 14 -36.86 27.75 8.99
N LYS A 15 -38.04 27.72 9.57
CA LYS A 15 -38.47 26.69 10.53
C LYS A 15 -39.68 25.98 9.95
N GLY A 16 -39.83 24.72 10.35
CA GLY A 16 -40.99 23.91 9.96
C GLY A 16 -40.77 23.08 8.71
N LYS A 17 -41.90 22.75 8.06
CA LYS A 17 -42.00 21.82 6.93
C LYS A 17 -41.52 22.47 5.64
N ILE A 18 -40.79 21.73 4.84
CA ILE A 18 -40.23 22.16 3.55
C ILE A 18 -40.35 21.05 2.51
N ILE A 19 -40.28 21.44 1.24
CA ILE A 19 -40.21 20.55 0.08
C ILE A 19 -38.84 20.72 -0.56
N LEU A 20 -38.15 19.62 -0.79
CA LEU A 20 -36.91 19.57 -1.57
C LEU A 20 -37.22 18.94 -2.92
N ASP A 21 -36.78 19.56 -4.01
CA ASP A 21 -36.75 18.96 -5.34
C ASP A 21 -35.33 18.46 -5.62
N VAL A 22 -35.14 17.14 -5.56
CA VAL A 22 -33.84 16.52 -5.80
C VAL A 22 -33.84 15.90 -7.20
N ARG A 23 -33.53 16.72 -8.21
CA ARG A 23 -33.57 16.39 -9.65
C ARG A 23 -34.89 15.71 -10.09
N GLY A 24 -36.02 16.30 -9.72
CA GLY A 24 -37.36 15.86 -10.07
C GLY A 24 -38.01 14.95 -9.01
N VAL A 25 -37.25 14.44 -8.04
CA VAL A 25 -37.81 13.65 -6.93
C VAL A 25 -38.12 14.58 -5.75
N LYS A 26 -39.41 14.74 -5.44
CA LYS A 26 -39.85 15.63 -4.36
C LYS A 26 -39.84 14.94 -3.00
N TYR A 27 -39.15 15.55 -2.04
CA TYR A 27 -39.11 15.10 -0.65
C TYR A 27 -39.72 16.14 0.28
N THR A 28 -40.63 15.70 1.13
CA THR A 28 -41.17 16.52 2.21
C THR A 28 -40.48 16.19 3.54
N THR A 29 -39.97 17.21 4.23
CA THR A 29 -39.29 17.05 5.53
C THR A 29 -39.34 18.32 6.37
N SER A 30 -38.64 18.38 7.49
CA SER A 30 -38.47 19.59 8.30
C SER A 30 -37.04 20.10 8.28
N VAL A 31 -36.86 21.42 8.45
CA VAL A 31 -35.52 22.00 8.64
C VAL A 31 -34.81 21.35 9.82
N ASN A 32 -35.50 21.11 10.94
CA ASN A 32 -34.93 20.43 12.11
C ASN A 32 -34.35 19.05 11.79
N THR A 33 -34.96 18.30 10.87
CA THR A 33 -34.42 17.01 10.42
C THR A 33 -33.13 17.22 9.63
N LEU A 34 -33.12 18.17 8.69
CA LEU A 34 -31.96 18.42 7.83
C LEU A 34 -30.78 19.01 8.60
N THR A 35 -31.04 19.84 9.60
CA THR A 35 -30.03 20.51 10.44
C THR A 35 -29.73 19.75 11.74
N ARG A 36 -30.30 18.55 11.92
CA ARG A 36 -30.06 17.70 13.10
C ARG A 36 -28.57 17.38 13.30
N LYS A 37 -27.84 17.22 12.19
CA LYS A 37 -26.39 16.99 12.18
C LYS A 37 -25.69 18.31 11.87
N LYS A 38 -24.72 18.68 12.72
CA LYS A 38 -23.89 19.89 12.57
C LYS A 38 -22.88 19.74 11.44
N ASP A 39 -22.40 20.87 10.93
CA ASP A 39 -21.31 20.96 9.95
C ASP A 39 -21.59 20.18 8.65
N THR A 40 -22.84 20.22 8.21
CA THR A 40 -23.33 19.59 6.98
C THR A 40 -23.70 20.64 5.92
N PHE A 41 -23.84 20.20 4.67
CA PHE A 41 -24.43 21.00 3.59
C PHE A 41 -25.74 21.68 4.03
N PHE A 42 -26.63 20.95 4.71
CA PHE A 42 -27.92 21.50 5.12
C PHE A 42 -27.80 22.57 6.20
N THR A 43 -26.88 22.43 7.16
CA THR A 43 -26.65 23.49 8.15
C THR A 43 -26.07 24.75 7.50
N ALA A 44 -25.27 24.62 6.44
CA ALA A 44 -24.82 25.76 5.66
C ALA A 44 -25.98 26.38 4.86
N LEU A 45 -26.75 25.53 4.16
CA LEU A 45 -27.91 25.93 3.37
C LEU A 45 -28.93 26.73 4.20
N PHE A 46 -29.24 26.28 5.42
CA PHE A 46 -30.17 26.95 6.33
C PHE A 46 -29.51 27.90 7.34
N SER A 47 -28.25 28.29 7.13
CA SER A 47 -27.56 29.22 8.06
C SER A 47 -27.99 30.68 7.89
N GLY A 48 -28.78 31.01 6.86
CA GLY A 48 -29.14 32.38 6.51
C GLY A 48 -28.00 33.18 5.85
N ARG A 49 -26.84 32.54 5.62
CA ARG A 49 -25.67 33.14 4.97
C ARG A 49 -25.74 33.11 3.44
N TRP A 50 -26.71 32.40 2.88
CA TRP A 50 -26.91 32.23 1.44
C TRP A 50 -28.34 32.58 1.10
N GLU A 51 -28.54 33.25 -0.05
CA GLU A 51 -29.87 33.45 -0.60
C GLU A 51 -30.43 32.11 -1.06
N LEU A 52 -31.64 31.78 -0.59
CA LEU A 52 -32.29 30.49 -0.86
C LEU A 52 -33.32 30.67 -1.95
N GLU A 53 -32.97 30.24 -3.16
CA GLU A 53 -33.90 30.19 -4.28
C GLU A 53 -34.96 29.09 -4.05
N ARG A 54 -36.22 29.44 -4.34
CA ARG A 54 -37.36 28.54 -4.24
C ARG A 54 -38.18 28.59 -5.52
N ASP A 55 -38.73 27.45 -5.91
CA ASP A 55 -39.63 27.38 -7.06
C ASP A 55 -40.90 28.21 -6.78
N SER A 56 -41.28 29.07 -7.72
CA SER A 56 -42.42 29.98 -7.56
C SER A 56 -43.77 29.27 -7.49
N ASN A 57 -43.87 28.04 -8.01
CA ASN A 57 -45.13 27.31 -8.11
C ASN A 57 -45.44 26.51 -6.85
N ASP A 58 -44.44 25.85 -6.27
CA ASP A 58 -44.64 24.93 -5.14
C ASP A 58 -43.73 25.20 -3.92
N ASN A 59 -42.93 26.27 -3.98
CA ASN A 59 -42.05 26.71 -2.91
C ASN A 59 -40.97 25.68 -2.52
N SER A 60 -40.63 24.77 -3.44
CA SER A 60 -39.58 23.76 -3.24
C SER A 60 -38.18 24.35 -3.39
N ILE A 61 -37.21 23.74 -2.69
CA ILE A 61 -35.78 24.08 -2.81
C ILE A 61 -35.12 23.04 -3.70
N PHE A 62 -34.52 23.47 -4.80
CA PHE A 62 -33.85 22.57 -5.74
C PHE A 62 -32.47 22.12 -5.23
N ILE A 63 -32.18 20.83 -5.40
CA ILE A 63 -30.89 20.21 -5.13
C ILE A 63 -30.50 19.37 -6.34
N GLY A 64 -29.41 19.75 -7.01
CA GLY A 64 -28.90 19.09 -8.22
C GLY A 64 -28.23 17.72 -8.01
N ARG A 65 -28.79 16.87 -7.13
CA ARG A 65 -28.22 15.57 -6.72
C ARG A 65 -29.12 14.38 -7.08
N ASP A 66 -28.65 13.17 -6.79
CA ASP A 66 -29.39 11.94 -7.10
C ASP A 66 -30.64 11.81 -6.20
N GLY A 67 -31.81 12.03 -6.79
CA GLY A 67 -33.09 11.98 -6.10
C GLY A 67 -33.46 10.60 -5.57
N ASP A 68 -33.03 9.52 -6.22
CA ASP A 68 -33.35 8.16 -5.78
C ASP A 68 -32.55 7.75 -4.54
N LEU A 69 -31.32 8.25 -4.43
CA LEU A 69 -30.45 8.00 -3.28
C LEU A 69 -30.75 8.91 -2.10
N PHE A 70 -31.36 10.07 -2.34
CA PHE A 70 -31.67 11.04 -1.29
C PHE A 70 -32.56 10.48 -0.18
N LYS A 71 -33.42 9.50 -0.48
CA LYS A 71 -34.22 8.81 0.56
C LYS A 71 -33.35 8.19 1.65
N TYR A 72 -32.16 7.68 1.32
CA TYR A 72 -31.24 7.10 2.31
C TYR A 72 -30.58 8.18 3.15
N ILE A 73 -30.16 9.29 2.54
CA ILE A 73 -29.64 10.48 3.24
C ILE A 73 -30.68 10.99 4.25
N LEU A 74 -31.92 11.15 3.79
CA LEU A 74 -33.01 11.65 4.61
C LEU A 74 -33.39 10.67 5.74
N SER A 75 -33.38 9.36 5.45
CA SER A 75 -33.59 8.32 6.45
C SER A 75 -32.50 8.34 7.53
N TYR A 76 -31.24 8.51 7.15
CA TYR A 76 -30.11 8.64 8.06
C TYR A 76 -30.24 9.89 8.94
N LEU A 77 -30.55 11.06 8.35
CA LEU A 77 -30.77 12.30 9.11
C LEU A 77 -31.89 12.14 10.15
N ARG A 78 -32.94 11.37 9.85
CA ARG A 78 -34.04 11.08 10.78
C ARG A 78 -33.68 10.11 11.89
N THR A 79 -32.97 9.03 11.57
CA THR A 79 -32.86 7.85 12.45
C THR A 79 -31.46 7.61 13.01
N ASP A 80 -30.45 8.22 12.41
CA ASP A 80 -29.03 7.92 12.63
C ASP A 80 -28.64 6.47 12.29
N LYS A 81 -29.44 5.80 11.47
CA LYS A 81 -29.24 4.40 11.06
C LYS A 81 -29.15 4.27 9.55
N ILE A 82 -28.43 3.26 9.10
CA ILE A 82 -28.37 2.84 7.69
C ILE A 82 -29.08 1.50 7.56
N GLN A 83 -29.77 1.31 6.45
CA GLN A 83 -30.46 0.07 6.14
C GLN A 83 -29.43 -1.03 5.78
N ILE A 84 -29.70 -2.27 6.20
CA ILE A 84 -28.76 -3.39 5.99
C ILE A 84 -28.52 -3.63 4.49
N ASN A 85 -29.55 -3.50 3.65
CA ASN A 85 -29.43 -3.66 2.20
C ASN A 85 -28.40 -2.71 1.56
N VAL A 86 -28.25 -1.48 2.08
CA VAL A 86 -27.25 -0.51 1.64
C VAL A 86 -25.84 -1.01 1.96
N MET A 87 -25.65 -1.67 3.10
CA MET A 87 -24.33 -2.20 3.48
C MET A 87 -23.93 -3.44 2.68
N THR A 88 -24.90 -4.22 2.20
CA THR A 88 -24.68 -5.45 1.43
C THR A 88 -24.58 -5.21 -0.09
N ASP A 89 -25.23 -4.19 -0.62
CA ASP A 89 -25.14 -3.82 -2.04
C ASP A 89 -23.98 -2.85 -2.28
N GLU A 90 -22.87 -3.38 -2.84
CA GLU A 90 -21.65 -2.61 -3.07
C GLU A 90 -21.84 -1.43 -4.05
N THR A 91 -22.69 -1.59 -5.06
CA THR A 91 -22.94 -0.54 -6.07
C THR A 91 -23.74 0.59 -5.45
N LEU A 92 -24.81 0.26 -4.73
CA LEU A 92 -25.62 1.23 -3.99
C LEU A 92 -24.77 1.95 -2.94
N ARG A 93 -23.97 1.21 -2.16
CA ARG A 93 -23.08 1.77 -1.14
C ARG A 93 -22.12 2.79 -1.73
N ARG A 94 -21.43 2.45 -2.83
CA ARG A 94 -20.48 3.37 -3.50
C ARG A 94 -21.15 4.63 -4.01
N ARG A 95 -22.32 4.52 -4.64
CA ARG A 95 -23.07 5.70 -5.09
C ARG A 95 -23.52 6.55 -3.91
N LEU A 96 -23.97 5.93 -2.82
CA LEU A 96 -24.40 6.67 -1.62
C LEU A 96 -23.23 7.34 -0.90
N ILE A 97 -22.02 6.78 -0.91
CA ILE A 97 -20.81 7.45 -0.39
C ILE A 97 -20.60 8.79 -1.07
N ILE A 98 -20.75 8.85 -2.40
CA ILE A 98 -20.60 10.10 -3.19
C ILE A 98 -21.63 11.14 -2.75
N GLU A 99 -22.89 10.74 -2.54
CA GLU A 99 -23.93 11.66 -2.06
C GLU A 99 -23.69 12.09 -0.61
N ALA A 100 -23.30 11.16 0.27
CA ALA A 100 -23.00 11.46 1.67
C ALA A 100 -21.83 12.45 1.81
N ASP A 101 -20.80 12.29 0.97
CA ASP A 101 -19.66 13.20 0.88
C ASP A 101 -20.09 14.60 0.41
N TYR A 102 -20.89 14.67 -0.67
CA TYR A 102 -21.45 15.94 -1.15
C TYR A 102 -22.24 16.69 -0.06
N PHE A 103 -23.03 15.98 0.73
CA PHE A 103 -23.80 16.58 1.83
C PHE A 103 -22.97 16.84 3.10
N CYS A 104 -21.66 16.58 3.07
CA CYS A 104 -20.73 16.68 4.19
C CYS A 104 -21.14 15.84 5.41
N LEU A 105 -21.71 14.66 5.17
CA LEU A 105 -22.13 13.73 6.22
C LEU A 105 -20.97 12.81 6.61
N HIS A 106 -19.92 13.37 7.22
CA HIS A 106 -18.67 12.68 7.56
C HIS A 106 -18.87 11.35 8.29
N ASN A 107 -19.75 11.29 9.29
CA ASN A 107 -20.04 10.05 10.01
C ASN A 107 -20.72 9.00 9.12
N LEU A 108 -21.56 9.43 8.17
CA LEU A 108 -22.20 8.52 7.22
C LEU A 108 -21.15 7.95 6.25
N VAL A 109 -20.26 8.79 5.73
CA VAL A 109 -19.12 8.36 4.89
C VAL A 109 -18.25 7.37 5.66
N PHE A 110 -17.94 7.64 6.91
CA PHE A 110 -17.19 6.74 7.78
C PHE A 110 -17.86 5.36 7.87
N ILE A 111 -19.15 5.30 8.21
CA ILE A 111 -19.90 4.03 8.32
C ILE A 111 -19.94 3.31 6.97
N LEU A 112 -20.23 4.03 5.87
CA LEU A 112 -20.34 3.42 4.55
C LEU A 112 -19.01 2.88 4.02
N THR A 113 -17.87 3.42 4.46
CA THR A 113 -16.53 2.98 4.05
C THR A 113 -15.92 1.90 4.96
N GLU A 114 -16.55 1.56 6.09
CA GLU A 114 -16.09 0.52 7.02
C GLU A 114 -15.79 -0.84 6.35
N PRO A 115 -16.61 -1.38 5.44
CA PRO A 115 -16.29 -2.65 4.79
C PRO A 115 -14.99 -2.62 3.97
N ASP A 116 -14.71 -1.49 3.30
CA ASP A 116 -13.50 -1.34 2.49
C ASP A 116 -12.27 -1.19 3.39
N ARG A 117 -12.38 -0.39 4.47
CA ARG A 117 -11.35 -0.24 5.50
C ARG A 117 -10.98 -1.58 6.14
N LYS A 118 -11.99 -2.39 6.52
CA LYS A 118 -11.77 -3.73 7.10
C LYS A 118 -11.07 -4.67 6.13
N ARG A 119 -11.49 -4.69 4.86
CA ARG A 119 -10.84 -5.49 3.82
C ARG A 119 -9.37 -5.11 3.66
N GLN A 120 -9.07 -3.81 3.61
CA GLN A 120 -7.70 -3.30 3.51
C GLN A 120 -6.85 -3.68 4.74
N GLU A 121 -7.43 -3.61 5.94
CA GLU A 121 -6.76 -4.03 7.18
C GLU A 121 -6.47 -5.54 7.21
N GLU A 122 -7.43 -6.36 6.77
CA GLU A 122 -7.27 -7.81 6.66
C GLU A 122 -6.17 -8.18 5.65
N GLU A 123 -6.15 -7.54 4.48
CA GLU A 123 -5.09 -7.70 3.47
C GLU A 123 -3.72 -7.29 4.02
N ARG A 124 -3.65 -6.14 4.71
CA ARG A 124 -2.43 -5.67 5.39
C ARG A 124 -1.92 -6.69 6.41
N LEU A 125 -2.80 -7.19 7.27
CA LEU A 125 -2.45 -8.17 8.30
C LEU A 125 -2.03 -9.52 7.68
N ALA A 126 -2.65 -9.93 6.58
CA ALA A 126 -2.28 -11.14 5.86
C ALA A 126 -0.85 -11.04 5.30
N ILE A 127 -0.47 -9.89 4.74
CA ILE A 127 0.90 -9.65 4.24
C ILE A 127 1.91 -9.57 5.39
N GLU A 128 1.55 -8.94 6.51
CA GLU A 128 2.45 -8.92 7.67
C GLU A 128 2.78 -10.32 8.17
N LYS A 129 1.76 -11.19 8.22
CA LYS A 129 1.87 -12.59 8.64
C LYS A 129 2.51 -13.51 7.60
N SER A 130 2.58 -13.11 6.32
CA SER A 130 3.14 -13.97 5.27
C SER A 130 4.67 -14.10 5.31
N PHE A 131 5.35 -13.22 6.06
CA PHE A 131 6.79 -13.25 6.34
C PHE A 131 7.05 -13.56 7.82
N PRO A 132 6.76 -14.78 8.29
CA PRO A 132 6.95 -15.15 9.69
C PRO A 132 8.44 -15.07 10.08
N ASN A 133 8.71 -14.62 11.30
CA ASN A 133 10.03 -14.57 11.94
C ASN A 133 11.07 -13.64 11.30
N GLY A 134 10.76 -13.02 10.16
CA GLY A 134 11.60 -11.99 9.55
C GLY A 134 11.52 -10.66 10.30
N THR A 135 12.65 -9.97 10.41
CA THR A 135 12.78 -8.68 11.11
C THR A 135 13.30 -7.55 10.24
N LEU A 136 13.82 -7.84 9.03
CA LEU A 136 14.40 -6.82 8.16
C LEU A 136 13.36 -5.99 7.41
N LEU A 137 12.15 -6.53 7.19
CA LEU A 137 11.18 -5.96 6.26
C LEU A 137 10.06 -5.19 6.95
N ARG A 138 9.84 -3.95 6.49
CA ARG A 138 8.59 -3.21 6.70
C ARG A 138 7.50 -3.71 5.75
N LEU A 139 6.24 -3.36 6.02
CA LEU A 139 5.10 -3.77 5.20
C LEU A 139 5.27 -3.39 3.72
N GLU A 140 5.75 -2.18 3.43
CA GLU A 140 5.97 -1.71 2.06
C GLU A 140 6.99 -2.57 1.29
N HIS A 141 8.02 -3.06 1.99
CA HIS A 141 8.99 -3.98 1.41
C HIS A 141 8.36 -5.34 1.11
N LYS A 142 7.55 -5.87 2.04
CA LYS A 142 6.82 -7.15 1.88
C LYS A 142 5.91 -7.11 0.64
N VAL A 143 5.16 -6.01 0.47
CA VAL A 143 4.31 -5.78 -0.72
C VAL A 143 5.16 -5.80 -1.99
N LYS A 144 6.30 -5.08 -2.00
CA LYS A 144 7.17 -5.01 -3.18
C LYS A 144 7.85 -6.32 -3.54
N LEU A 145 8.22 -7.14 -2.55
CA LEU A 145 8.76 -8.47 -2.81
C LEU A 145 7.72 -9.42 -3.41
N ASN A 146 6.46 -9.36 -2.95
CA ASN A 146 5.36 -10.11 -3.58
C ASN A 146 5.14 -9.67 -5.04
N GLU A 147 5.23 -8.36 -5.32
CA GLU A 147 5.16 -7.80 -6.68
C GLU A 147 6.33 -8.26 -7.55
N PHE A 148 7.57 -8.21 -7.04
CA PHE A 148 8.77 -8.62 -7.78
C PHE A 148 8.75 -10.10 -8.14
N TYR A 149 8.26 -10.95 -7.22
CA TYR A 149 8.06 -12.36 -7.45
C TYR A 149 6.88 -12.65 -8.39
N GLY A 150 5.86 -11.77 -8.42
CA GLY A 150 4.69 -11.91 -9.29
C GLY A 150 3.51 -12.67 -8.65
N LYS A 151 3.48 -12.79 -7.31
CA LYS A 151 2.38 -13.44 -6.57
C LYS A 151 2.05 -12.65 -5.31
N ILE A 152 0.88 -12.00 -5.32
CA ILE A 152 0.41 -11.09 -4.26
C ILE A 152 0.28 -11.80 -2.90
N ASN A 153 -0.21 -13.04 -2.91
CA ASN A 153 -0.41 -13.86 -1.71
C ASN A 153 0.68 -14.94 -1.58
N GLN A 154 1.94 -14.52 -1.69
CA GLN A 154 3.07 -15.44 -1.58
C GLN A 154 3.28 -15.89 -0.13
N LYS A 155 3.53 -17.19 0.05
CA LYS A 155 3.95 -17.76 1.33
C LYS A 155 5.46 -17.75 1.42
N TRP A 156 5.98 -17.24 2.52
CA TRP A 156 7.41 -17.15 2.76
C TRP A 156 7.77 -17.97 3.99
N GLU A 157 8.81 -18.77 3.88
CA GLU A 157 9.34 -19.58 4.97
C GLU A 157 10.77 -19.12 5.25
N LEU A 158 11.00 -18.50 6.41
CA LEU A 158 12.35 -18.08 6.81
C LEU A 158 13.21 -19.32 7.11
N ILE A 159 14.14 -19.65 6.22
CA ILE A 159 15.00 -20.82 6.34
C ILE A 159 16.38 -20.50 6.90
N TYR A 160 16.85 -19.25 6.77
CA TYR A 160 18.13 -18.78 7.30
C TYR A 160 18.01 -17.35 7.79
N LYS A 161 18.62 -17.07 8.95
CA LYS A 161 18.80 -15.73 9.50
C LYS A 161 20.20 -15.64 10.09
N ALA A 162 21.07 -14.79 9.55
CA ALA A 162 22.48 -14.74 9.94
C ALA A 162 22.67 -14.43 11.44
N THR A 163 21.85 -13.57 12.04
CA THR A 163 21.93 -13.32 13.49
C THR A 163 21.47 -14.48 14.36
N ARG A 164 20.76 -15.46 13.80
CA ARG A 164 20.30 -16.68 14.50
C ARG A 164 21.24 -17.86 14.23
N ASP A 165 21.59 -18.06 12.97
CA ASP A 165 22.27 -19.27 12.47
C ASP A 165 23.79 -19.06 12.30
N GLY A 166 24.26 -17.82 12.35
CA GLY A 166 25.66 -17.42 12.14
C GLY A 166 25.91 -16.82 10.76
N PHE A 167 26.93 -15.96 10.66
CA PHE A 167 27.29 -15.23 9.43
C PHE A 167 28.27 -16.00 8.52
N GLY A 168 28.62 -17.23 8.88
CA GLY A 168 29.54 -18.06 8.11
C GLY A 168 28.89 -18.63 6.85
N ALA A 169 29.69 -18.86 5.81
CA ALA A 169 29.22 -19.50 4.57
C ALA A 169 28.62 -20.89 4.83
N SER A 170 29.21 -21.64 5.76
CA SER A 170 28.72 -22.97 6.18
C SER A 170 27.33 -22.94 6.79
N ALA A 171 26.99 -21.90 7.56
CA ALA A 171 25.67 -21.72 8.16
C ALA A 171 24.62 -21.46 7.07
N PHE A 172 24.91 -20.54 6.14
CA PHE A 172 24.05 -20.28 4.98
C PHE A 172 23.78 -21.58 4.20
N HIS A 173 24.82 -22.34 3.84
CA HIS A 173 24.66 -23.56 3.06
C HIS A 173 23.92 -24.67 3.81
N SER A 174 24.16 -24.81 5.12
CA SER A 174 23.45 -25.79 5.96
C SER A 174 21.95 -25.51 6.00
N CYS A 175 21.56 -24.23 5.98
CA CYS A 175 20.16 -23.81 5.99
C CYS A 175 19.50 -23.80 4.60
N CYS A 176 20.24 -23.40 3.56
CA CYS A 176 19.66 -23.03 2.26
C CYS A 176 19.82 -24.06 1.14
N ASN A 177 20.78 -24.99 1.24
CA ASN A 177 20.99 -25.99 0.21
C ASN A 177 19.74 -26.87 0.03
N TYR A 178 19.37 -27.13 -1.23
CA TYR A 178 18.21 -27.96 -1.61
C TYR A 178 16.85 -27.45 -1.10
N ARG A 179 16.76 -26.16 -0.76
CA ARG A 179 15.51 -25.52 -0.28
C ARG A 179 14.90 -24.54 -1.30
N GLY A 180 15.42 -24.48 -2.53
CA GLY A 180 14.97 -23.52 -3.55
C GLY A 180 13.52 -23.74 -4.00
N PRO A 181 12.88 -22.71 -4.58
CA PRO A 181 13.40 -21.36 -4.88
C PRO A 181 13.58 -20.50 -3.62
N THR A 182 14.52 -19.54 -3.66
CA THR A 182 14.84 -18.69 -2.49
C THR A 182 14.93 -17.20 -2.83
N MET A 183 14.59 -16.36 -1.85
CA MET A 183 14.79 -14.92 -1.85
C MET A 183 15.73 -14.57 -0.70
N THR A 184 16.87 -14.00 -1.03
CA THR A 184 17.86 -13.49 -0.08
C THR A 184 17.63 -12.01 0.16
N ILE A 185 17.61 -11.61 1.41
CA ILE A 185 17.42 -10.24 1.88
C ILE A 185 18.60 -9.89 2.78
N ILE A 186 19.32 -8.83 2.44
CA ILE A 186 20.54 -8.40 3.11
C ILE A 186 20.30 -7.00 3.66
N GLN A 187 20.67 -6.79 4.92
CA GLN A 187 20.85 -5.45 5.45
C GLN A 187 22.35 -5.17 5.62
N SER A 188 22.81 -4.11 4.96
CA SER A 188 24.19 -3.62 5.12
C SER A 188 24.38 -2.85 6.43
N ASN A 189 25.64 -2.63 6.83
CA ASN A 189 26.00 -1.76 7.96
C ASN A 189 25.50 -0.31 7.86
N ASN A 190 25.22 0.17 6.64
CA ASN A 190 24.60 1.47 6.41
C ASN A 190 23.07 1.41 6.33
N ASN A 191 22.46 0.32 6.82
CA ASN A 191 21.02 0.06 6.88
C ASN A 191 20.29 -0.07 5.53
N TYR A 192 21.02 -0.12 4.40
CA TYR A 192 20.40 -0.38 3.11
C TYR A 192 20.01 -1.86 2.97
N ILE A 193 18.78 -2.08 2.52
CA ILE A 193 18.16 -3.38 2.26
C ILE A 193 18.11 -3.66 0.76
N PHE A 194 18.68 -4.79 0.37
CA PHE A 194 18.76 -5.28 -1.01
C PHE A 194 18.88 -6.80 -1.00
N GLY A 195 18.98 -7.42 -2.18
CA GLY A 195 19.19 -8.86 -2.25
C GLY A 195 18.98 -9.45 -3.63
N GLY A 196 18.69 -10.74 -3.65
CA GLY A 196 18.53 -11.50 -4.89
C GLY A 196 17.59 -12.69 -4.76
N TYR A 197 16.93 -13.00 -5.86
CA TYR A 197 16.08 -14.17 -6.04
C TYR A 197 16.76 -15.18 -6.95
N THR A 198 16.62 -16.46 -6.61
CA THR A 198 16.91 -17.57 -7.51
C THR A 198 15.78 -18.58 -7.52
N SER A 199 15.43 -19.06 -8.71
CA SER A 199 14.40 -20.09 -8.93
C SER A 199 14.92 -21.51 -8.66
N ILE A 200 16.24 -21.69 -8.58
CA ILE A 200 16.88 -22.99 -8.38
C ILE A 200 17.33 -23.17 -6.92
N SER A 201 17.67 -24.41 -6.57
CA SER A 201 18.22 -24.74 -5.26
C SER A 201 19.74 -24.52 -5.21
N TRP A 202 20.22 -23.93 -4.13
CA TRP A 202 21.65 -23.95 -3.76
C TRP A 202 22.13 -25.39 -3.53
N THR A 203 23.39 -25.68 -3.84
CA THR A 203 23.92 -27.07 -3.78
C THR A 203 25.36 -27.22 -3.31
N SER A 204 26.07 -26.13 -2.99
CA SER A 204 27.51 -26.17 -2.63
C SER A 204 28.43 -26.82 -3.68
N SER A 205 28.00 -26.87 -4.94
CA SER A 205 28.73 -27.56 -6.00
C SER A 205 30.02 -26.90 -6.51
N GLY A 206 30.42 -25.75 -5.94
CA GLY A 206 31.64 -25.04 -6.34
C GLY A 206 31.51 -24.11 -7.55
N TRP A 207 30.58 -24.41 -8.46
CA TRP A 207 30.47 -23.72 -9.76
C TRP A 207 29.24 -22.83 -9.88
N TYR A 208 29.22 -22.00 -10.91
CA TYR A 208 28.03 -21.24 -11.29
C TYR A 208 26.89 -22.16 -11.73
N ARG A 209 25.65 -21.66 -11.65
CA ARG A 209 24.47 -22.34 -12.15
C ARG A 209 23.61 -21.42 -12.99
N GLU A 210 22.95 -22.04 -13.96
CA GLU A 210 22.02 -21.36 -14.84
C GLU A 210 20.71 -21.08 -14.12
N ASP A 211 20.25 -19.83 -14.20
CA ASP A 211 18.91 -19.45 -13.75
C ASP A 211 18.41 -18.23 -14.55
N GLN A 212 17.52 -18.47 -15.50
CA GLN A 212 16.92 -17.43 -16.35
C GLN A 212 15.90 -16.55 -15.59
N ALA A 213 15.42 -17.02 -14.45
CA ALA A 213 14.45 -16.30 -13.63
C ALA A 213 15.13 -15.51 -12.48
N ALA A 214 16.46 -15.61 -12.34
CA ALA A 214 17.20 -14.89 -11.31
C ALA A 214 17.07 -13.38 -11.49
N PHE A 215 16.99 -12.68 -10.37
CA PHE A 215 17.04 -11.21 -10.36
C PHE A 215 17.66 -10.70 -9.07
N LEU A 216 18.31 -9.54 -9.16
CA LEU A 216 18.68 -8.73 -8.02
C LEU A 216 17.61 -7.69 -7.73
N PHE A 217 17.61 -7.14 -6.53
CA PHE A 217 16.75 -6.02 -6.19
C PHE A 217 17.36 -5.12 -5.11
N THR A 218 16.92 -3.86 -5.09
CA THR A 218 17.11 -2.94 -3.97
C THR A 218 15.75 -2.54 -3.41
N LEU A 219 15.60 -2.51 -2.10
CA LEU A 219 14.40 -2.00 -1.41
C LEU A 219 14.65 -0.59 -0.87
N THR A 220 15.88 -0.33 -0.43
CA THR A 220 16.36 0.99 -0.03
C THR A 220 17.79 1.16 -0.53
N ASN A 221 18.20 2.38 -0.83
CA ASN A 221 19.54 2.67 -1.36
C ASN A 221 19.96 4.12 -1.06
N PRO A 222 21.27 4.46 -1.20
CA PRO A 222 21.78 5.81 -0.92
C PRO A 222 21.19 6.92 -1.78
N HIS A 223 20.56 6.57 -2.91
CA HIS A 223 20.05 7.53 -3.88
C HIS A 223 18.54 7.74 -3.77
N ASN A 224 17.88 7.16 -2.76
CA ASN A 224 16.42 7.19 -2.58
C ASN A 224 15.65 6.74 -3.83
N ILE A 225 16.26 5.86 -4.64
CA ILE A 225 15.57 5.27 -5.79
C ILE A 225 14.48 4.34 -5.22
N PRO A 226 13.22 4.42 -5.71
CA PRO A 226 12.17 3.50 -5.29
C PRO A 226 12.60 2.03 -5.48
N PRO A 227 12.02 1.08 -4.72
CA PRO A 227 12.34 -0.33 -4.83
C PRO A 227 12.44 -0.79 -6.29
N ARG A 228 13.57 -1.42 -6.64
CA ARG A 228 13.89 -1.74 -8.03
C ARG A 228 14.33 -3.19 -8.19
N LYS A 229 13.87 -3.82 -9.27
CA LYS A 229 14.24 -5.17 -9.71
C LYS A 229 15.17 -5.10 -10.92
N TYR A 230 16.18 -5.97 -10.94
CA TYR A 230 17.19 -6.09 -12.00
C TYR A 230 17.24 -7.54 -12.47
N ASN A 231 16.69 -7.82 -13.64
CA ASN A 231 16.64 -9.18 -14.18
C ASN A 231 18.01 -9.60 -14.72
N ILE A 232 18.32 -10.88 -14.61
CA ILE A 232 19.49 -11.48 -15.28
C ILE A 232 19.43 -11.22 -16.80
N GLN A 233 20.57 -10.95 -17.42
CA GLN A 233 20.67 -10.93 -18.87
C GLN A 233 20.56 -12.36 -19.41
N PRO A 234 19.70 -12.64 -20.41
CA PRO A 234 19.56 -14.00 -20.95
C PRO A 234 20.88 -14.63 -21.39
N ALA A 235 21.76 -13.83 -22.02
CA ALA A 235 23.09 -14.26 -22.46
C ALA A 235 24.08 -14.55 -21.31
N ARG A 236 23.75 -14.16 -20.07
CA ARG A 236 24.59 -14.33 -18.87
C ARG A 236 23.98 -15.30 -17.86
N ALA A 237 22.79 -15.83 -18.12
CA ALA A 237 22.05 -16.65 -17.18
C ALA A 237 22.79 -17.92 -16.75
N ALA A 238 23.66 -18.50 -17.58
CA ALA A 238 24.54 -19.62 -17.22
C ALA A 238 25.43 -19.34 -15.99
N TYR A 239 25.61 -18.06 -15.64
CA TYR A 239 26.39 -17.56 -14.51
C TYR A 239 25.53 -16.81 -13.48
N ALA A 240 24.21 -17.07 -13.44
CA ALA A 240 23.27 -16.31 -12.63
C ALA A 240 23.57 -16.37 -11.13
N VAL A 241 23.94 -17.54 -10.61
CA VAL A 241 24.25 -17.75 -9.18
C VAL A 241 25.48 -18.63 -8.99
N CYS A 242 26.30 -18.34 -7.98
CA CYS A 242 27.52 -19.09 -7.67
C CYS A 242 27.29 -20.00 -6.47
N HIS A 243 27.48 -21.32 -6.63
CA HIS A 243 27.24 -22.31 -5.58
C HIS A 243 28.55 -22.74 -4.88
N ALA A 244 29.51 -21.84 -4.73
CA ALA A 244 30.73 -22.15 -3.98
C ALA A 244 30.43 -22.20 -2.49
N ASP A 245 30.79 -23.30 -1.83
CA ASP A 245 30.54 -23.59 -0.41
C ASP A 245 31.28 -22.68 0.57
N THR A 246 32.34 -22.03 0.10
CA THR A 246 33.13 -21.03 0.82
C THR A 246 32.52 -19.62 0.77
N LYS A 247 31.36 -19.45 0.12
CA LYS A 247 30.70 -18.15 -0.08
C LYS A 247 29.30 -18.15 0.55
N GLY A 248 28.84 -16.98 0.95
CA GLY A 248 27.42 -16.76 1.21
C GLY A 248 26.62 -16.64 -0.10
N PRO A 249 25.40 -16.08 -0.04
CA PRO A 249 24.59 -15.79 -1.22
C PRO A 249 25.39 -15.00 -2.26
N THR A 250 25.45 -15.52 -3.49
CA THR A 250 26.31 -14.96 -4.55
C THR A 250 25.62 -15.03 -5.91
N PHE A 251 25.54 -13.90 -6.60
CA PHE A 251 24.80 -13.70 -7.84
C PHE A 251 25.68 -13.04 -8.91
N GLY A 252 25.63 -13.57 -10.14
CA GLY A 252 26.28 -13.01 -11.32
C GLY A 252 27.74 -13.45 -11.50
N ASN A 253 28.20 -13.48 -12.75
CA ASN A 253 29.58 -13.76 -13.11
C ASN A 253 30.52 -12.66 -12.61
N GLY A 254 31.57 -13.03 -11.87
CA GLY A 254 32.44 -12.06 -11.18
C GLY A 254 31.80 -11.43 -9.93
N HIS A 255 30.55 -11.79 -9.66
CA HIS A 255 29.69 -11.39 -8.54
C HIS A 255 29.16 -9.95 -8.59
N ASP A 256 28.12 -9.75 -9.41
CA ASP A 256 27.24 -8.59 -9.30
C ASP A 256 26.80 -8.34 -7.85
N MET A 257 26.60 -9.41 -7.07
CA MET A 257 26.48 -9.34 -5.61
C MET A 257 27.13 -10.57 -4.95
N PHE A 258 28.01 -10.34 -3.98
CA PHE A 258 28.69 -11.38 -3.18
C PHE A 258 28.66 -11.05 -1.70
N VAL A 259 28.27 -12.03 -0.88
CA VAL A 259 28.41 -11.99 0.57
C VAL A 259 29.53 -12.93 1.02
N CYS A 260 30.52 -12.38 1.71
CA CYS A 260 31.66 -13.15 2.21
C CYS A 260 31.33 -13.95 3.48
N ASP A 261 32.19 -14.93 3.78
CA ASP A 261 32.19 -15.64 5.06
C ASP A 261 32.47 -14.67 6.23
N ASP A 262 31.64 -14.73 7.28
CA ASP A 262 31.70 -13.81 8.42
C ASP A 262 31.50 -12.33 8.01
N SER A 263 30.52 -12.10 7.13
CA SER A 263 30.20 -10.78 6.58
C SER A 263 29.79 -9.71 7.61
N LYS A 264 29.57 -10.10 8.87
CA LYS A 264 29.38 -9.15 9.98
C LYS A 264 30.69 -8.44 10.35
N SER A 265 31.79 -9.18 10.38
CA SER A 265 33.08 -8.69 10.87
C SER A 265 34.04 -8.37 9.73
N LYS A 266 33.93 -9.08 8.60
CA LYS A 266 34.82 -8.92 7.44
C LYS A 266 34.18 -8.02 6.39
N ASN A 267 34.85 -6.92 6.07
CA ASN A 267 34.46 -6.01 4.98
C ASN A 267 34.94 -6.54 3.61
N SER A 268 34.58 -7.79 3.29
CA SER A 268 34.99 -8.47 2.06
C SER A 268 33.81 -8.85 1.16
N SER A 269 32.57 -8.58 1.60
CA SER A 269 31.40 -8.63 0.71
C SER A 269 31.50 -7.48 -0.28
N TYR A 270 31.00 -7.66 -1.51
CA TYR A 270 31.05 -6.61 -2.52
C TYR A 270 29.97 -6.73 -3.58
N THR A 271 29.82 -5.67 -4.36
CA THR A 271 29.00 -5.61 -5.57
C THR A 271 29.83 -5.04 -6.73
N ILE A 272 29.96 -5.80 -7.80
CA ILE A 272 30.48 -5.31 -9.09
C ILE A 272 29.38 -5.20 -10.16
N PHE A 273 28.11 -5.17 -9.74
CA PHE A 273 26.96 -4.92 -10.61
C PHE A 273 27.23 -3.69 -11.52
N PRO A 274 26.92 -3.75 -12.83
CA PRO A 274 25.90 -4.61 -13.47
C PRO A 274 26.40 -5.53 -14.58
N TRP A 275 27.37 -6.40 -14.29
CA TRP A 275 27.95 -7.26 -15.32
C TRP A 275 26.98 -8.33 -15.87
N SER A 276 26.21 -8.97 -14.99
CA SER A 276 25.31 -10.08 -15.35
C SER A 276 23.84 -9.69 -15.33
N TYR A 277 23.47 -8.74 -14.47
CA TYR A 277 22.10 -8.26 -14.30
C TYR A 277 21.90 -6.90 -14.98
N ASN A 278 20.71 -6.65 -15.50
CA ASN A 278 20.42 -5.42 -16.25
C ASN A 278 20.23 -4.22 -15.32
N ASP A 279 21.16 -3.26 -15.36
CA ASP A 279 20.97 -1.97 -14.71
C ASP A 279 19.99 -1.09 -15.48
N THR A 280 18.94 -0.66 -14.78
CA THR A 280 17.93 0.26 -15.30
C THR A 280 18.04 1.65 -14.67
N THR A 281 19.03 1.86 -13.81
CA THR A 281 19.29 3.11 -13.07
C THR A 281 20.54 3.85 -13.54
N TYR A 282 21.41 3.17 -14.30
CA TYR A 282 22.71 3.69 -14.78
C TYR A 282 23.66 4.11 -13.67
N LYS A 283 23.51 3.54 -12.48
CA LYS A 283 24.33 3.83 -11.30
C LYS A 283 25.24 2.66 -10.91
N GLY A 284 25.06 1.49 -11.53
CA GLY A 284 25.85 0.31 -11.24
C GLY A 284 25.81 -0.04 -9.75
N ASN A 285 26.92 -0.55 -9.24
CA ASN A 285 27.08 -1.01 -7.86
C ASN A 285 26.77 0.06 -6.80
N ASN A 286 26.95 1.34 -7.11
CA ASN A 286 26.60 2.45 -6.21
C ASN A 286 25.11 2.45 -5.79
N THR A 287 24.25 1.77 -6.57
CA THR A 287 22.82 1.62 -6.24
C THR A 287 22.55 0.78 -5.00
N PHE A 288 23.48 -0.07 -4.56
CA PHE A 288 23.24 -0.98 -3.43
C PHE A 288 23.58 -0.31 -2.10
N THR A 289 24.87 -0.01 -1.89
CA THR A 289 25.38 0.53 -0.63
C THR A 289 26.10 1.87 -0.79
N GLY A 290 26.32 2.33 -2.03
CA GLY A 290 27.11 3.52 -2.35
C GLY A 290 28.62 3.29 -2.30
N ALA A 291 29.06 2.06 -2.01
CA ALA A 291 30.45 1.64 -2.00
C ALA A 291 30.57 0.26 -2.65
N GLU A 292 31.76 -0.10 -3.12
CA GLU A 292 32.00 -1.42 -3.69
C GLU A 292 31.91 -2.53 -2.64
N HIS A 293 32.49 -2.30 -1.46
CA HIS A 293 32.53 -3.25 -0.35
C HIS A 293 31.52 -2.90 0.75
N PHE A 294 31.05 -3.93 1.46
CA PHE A 294 30.17 -3.75 2.61
C PHE A 294 30.31 -4.87 3.65
N THR A 295 29.85 -4.57 4.87
CA THR A 295 29.54 -5.55 5.92
C THR A 295 28.01 -5.65 6.08
N THR A 296 27.55 -6.74 6.69
CA THR A 296 26.12 -7.00 6.90
C THR A 296 25.75 -6.92 8.39
N THR A 297 24.56 -6.42 8.70
CA THR A 297 23.99 -6.44 10.05
C THR A 297 23.10 -7.64 10.28
N ASP A 298 22.43 -8.12 9.22
CA ASP A 298 21.72 -9.39 9.18
C ASP A 298 21.47 -9.81 7.72
N ILE A 299 21.17 -11.09 7.52
CA ILE A 299 20.79 -11.67 6.24
C ILE A 299 19.65 -12.64 6.50
N GLU A 300 18.53 -12.48 5.81
CA GLU A 300 17.38 -13.37 5.86
C GLU A 300 17.19 -14.04 4.51
N VAL A 301 17.05 -15.37 4.49
CA VAL A 301 16.71 -16.11 3.28
C VAL A 301 15.38 -16.79 3.49
N PHE A 302 14.45 -16.52 2.59
CA PHE A 302 13.14 -17.11 2.57
C PHE A 302 13.03 -18.11 1.43
N LYS A 303 12.53 -19.30 1.73
CA LYS A 303 12.02 -20.23 0.73
C LYS A 303 10.64 -19.78 0.27
N LEU A 304 10.36 -19.95 -1.03
CA LEU A 304 9.07 -19.64 -1.64
C LEU A 304 8.33 -20.94 -2.02
N ALA A 305 7.02 -21.01 -1.74
CA ALA A 305 6.13 -22.13 -2.05
C ALA A 305 4.83 -21.70 -2.76
#